data_AF-A0A0E3QRG2-F1
#
_entry.id   AF-A0A0E3QRG2-F1
#
_cell.length_a   1.000
_cell.length_b   1.000
_cell.length_c   1.000
_cell.angle_alpha   90.00
_cell.angle_beta   90.00
_cell.angle_gamma   90.00
#
_symmetry.space_group_name_H-M   'P 1'
#
loop_
_entity.id
_entity.type
_entity.pdbx_description
1 polymer ?
#
loop_
_entity_poly.entity_id
_entity_poly.type
_entity_poly.pdbx_seq_one_letter_code
_entity_poly.pdbx_strand_id
1 'polypeptide(L)' 'MGIKEEVYEQIIEILKDAKFPINTMDELIAALPEGLDTTGRIGGAEVTAREAEGLITEKDFPLKDAKYVADLLIERAGL' A
#
# COMPACT_ATOMS: atom_id res chain seq x y z
N MET A 1 3.93 -5.41 -20.13
CA MET A 1 3.65 -5.76 -18.74
C MET A 1 4.80 -5.20 -17.93
N GLY A 2 4.56 -4.02 -17.35
CA GLY A 2 5.55 -3.29 -16.58
C GLY A 2 5.48 -3.64 -15.11
N ILE A 3 6.59 -3.44 -14.42
CA ILE A 3 6.74 -3.55 -12.96
C ILE A 3 5.58 -2.89 -12.19
N LYS A 4 5.09 -1.74 -12.68
CA LYS A 4 3.97 -1.01 -12.05
C LYS A 4 2.69 -1.81 -11.99
N GLU A 5 2.35 -2.53 -13.07
CA GLU A 5 1.10 -3.29 -13.16
C GLU A 5 1.12 -4.46 -12.15
N GLU A 6 2.23 -5.21 -12.07
CA GLU A 6 2.39 -6.32 -11.12
C GLU A 6 2.30 -5.87 -9.66
N VAL A 7 2.85 -4.70 -9.36
CA VAL A 7 2.81 -4.11 -8.01
C VAL A 7 1.40 -3.69 -7.66
N TYR A 8 0.74 -3.06 -8.61
CA TYR A 8 -0.63 -2.58 -8.45
C TYR A 8 -1.58 -3.73 -8.12
N GLU A 9 -1.48 -4.84 -8.85
CA GLU A 9 -2.28 -6.04 -8.59
C GLU A 9 -1.97 -6.65 -7.22
N GLN A 10 -0.70 -6.75 -6.82
CA GLN A 10 -0.32 -7.25 -5.49
C GLN A 10 -0.90 -6.39 -4.36
N ILE A 11 -0.77 -5.07 -4.43
CA ILE A 11 -1.27 -4.17 -3.38
C ILE A 11 -2.80 -4.26 -3.29
N ILE A 12 -3.49 -4.33 -4.43
CA ILE A 12 -4.94 -4.51 -4.45
C ILE A 12 -5.35 -5.85 -3.85
N GLU A 13 -4.60 -6.92 -4.12
CA GLU A 13 -4.88 -8.24 -3.57
C GLU A 13 -4.65 -8.27 -2.05
N ILE A 14 -3.58 -7.65 -1.56
CA ILE A 14 -3.26 -7.52 -0.14
C ILE A 14 -4.36 -6.73 0.57
N LEU A 15 -4.80 -5.62 -0.01
CA LEU A 15 -5.83 -4.74 0.54
C LEU A 15 -7.25 -5.14 0.14
N LYS A 16 -7.48 -6.30 -0.48
CA LYS A 16 -8.83 -6.70 -0.93
C LYS A 16 -9.81 -6.89 0.23
N ASP A 17 -9.28 -7.31 1.38
CA ASP A 17 -10.03 -7.55 2.61
C ASP A 17 -10.06 -6.29 3.51
N ALA A 18 -9.40 -5.21 3.08
CA ALA A 18 -9.40 -3.93 3.78
C ALA A 18 -10.78 -3.26 3.73
N LYS A 19 -11.15 -2.59 4.83
CA LYS A 19 -12.36 -1.76 4.87
C LYS A 19 -12.06 -0.33 4.48
N PHE A 20 -12.41 0.01 3.24
CA PHE A 20 -12.34 1.38 2.75
C PHE A 20 -13.62 2.18 3.08
N PRO A 21 -13.52 3.51 3.27
CA PRO A 21 -12.29 4.30 3.28
C PRO A 21 -11.49 4.10 4.58
N ILE A 22 -10.17 4.00 4.44
CA ILE A 22 -9.25 3.90 5.57
C ILE A 22 -8.97 5.33 6.03
N ASN A 23 -9.27 5.64 7.29
CA ASN A 23 -9.21 7.02 7.80
C ASN A 23 -7.94 7.30 8.61
N THR A 24 -7.25 6.23 9.04
CA THR A 24 -6.06 6.33 9.89
C THR A 24 -5.02 5.30 9.50
N MET A 25 -3.77 5.55 9.89
CA MET A 25 -2.68 4.60 9.66
C MET A 25 -2.92 3.27 10.36
N ASP A 26 -3.51 3.30 11.56
CA ASP A 26 -3.83 2.09 12.33
C ASP A 26 -4.83 1.20 11.56
N GLU A 27 -5.86 1.79 10.95
CA GLU A 27 -6.79 1.07 10.07
C GLU A 27 -6.09 0.50 8.83
N LEU A 28 -5.09 1.20 8.28
CA LEU A 28 -4.29 0.70 7.16
C LEU A 28 -3.48 -0.53 7.56
N ILE A 29 -2.78 -0.45 8.70
CA ILE A 29 -1.96 -1.55 9.21
C ILE A 29 -2.85 -2.75 9.55
N ALA A 30 -4.00 -2.51 10.18
CA ALA A 30 -4.95 -3.57 10.53
C ALA A 30 -5.59 -4.23 9.29
N ALA A 31 -5.61 -3.52 8.15
CA ALA A 31 -6.09 -4.06 6.88
C ALA A 31 -5.06 -4.96 6.17
N LEU A 32 -3.79 -4.92 6.58
CA LEU A 32 -2.74 -5.73 6.01
C LEU A 32 -2.71 -7.13 6.66
N PRO A 33 -2.50 -8.21 5.88
CA PRO A 33 -2.55 -9.58 6.39
C PRO A 33 -1.49 -9.87 7.46
N GLU A 34 -0.30 -9.28 7.34
CA GLU A 34 0.80 -9.39 8.32
C GLU A 34 1.09 -8.05 9.01
N GLY A 35 0.18 -7.08 8.92
CA GLY A 35 0.41 -5.74 9.45
C GLY A 35 1.63 -5.06 8.83
N LEU A 36 2.46 -4.43 9.66
CA LEU A 36 3.69 -3.73 9.26
C LEU A 36 4.78 -4.64 8.67
N ASP A 37 4.69 -5.95 8.90
CA ASP A 37 5.60 -6.94 8.34
C ASP A 37 5.16 -7.42 6.94
N THR A 38 4.00 -6.96 6.46
CA THR A 38 3.54 -7.29 5.10
C THR A 38 4.52 -6.75 4.07
N THR A 39 5.08 -7.65 3.25
CA THR A 39 6.01 -7.29 2.17
C THR A 39 5.31 -7.27 0.82
N GLY A 40 5.42 -6.16 0.09
CA GLY A 40 5.05 -6.05 -1.32
C GLY A 40 6.30 -6.02 -2.19
N ARG A 41 6.27 -6.68 -3.35
CA ARG A 41 7.43 -6.70 -4.25
C ARG A 41 7.24 -5.67 -5.36
N ILE A 42 8.10 -4.66 -5.36
CA ILE A 42 8.06 -3.51 -6.25
C ILE A 42 9.27 -3.46 -7.16
N GLY A 43 9.12 -3.94 -8.40
CA GLY A 43 10.18 -3.90 -9.40
C GLY A 43 11.41 -4.73 -9.09
N GLY A 44 11.24 -5.77 -8.28
CA GLY A 44 12.34 -6.56 -7.74
C GLY A 44 12.91 -6.03 -6.43
N ALA A 45 12.50 -4.84 -5.97
CA ALA A 45 12.75 -4.36 -4.61
C ALA A 45 11.64 -4.87 -3.68
N GLU A 46 12.01 -5.41 -2.53
CA GLU A 46 11.05 -5.73 -1.48
C GLU A 46 10.79 -4.45 -0.68
N VAL A 47 9.52 -4.04 -0.61
CA VAL A 47 9.08 -2.90 0.18
C VAL A 47 8.15 -3.42 1.26
N THR A 48 8.51 -3.19 2.51
CA THR A 48 7.68 -3.55 3.65
C THR A 48 6.58 -2.51 3.88
N ALA A 49 5.46 -2.94 4.46
CA ALA A 49 4.40 -2.05 4.89
C ALA A 49 4.90 -0.99 5.89
N ARG A 50 5.90 -1.31 6.71
CA ARG A 50 6.61 -0.34 7.55
C ARG A 50 7.33 0.75 6.75
N GLU A 51 7.99 0.39 5.66
CA GLU A 51 8.64 1.38 4.78
C GLU A 51 7.59 2.21 4.06
N ALA A 52 6.49 1.58 3.61
CA ALA A 52 5.33 2.23 3.03
C ALA A 52 4.62 3.18 4.01
N GLU A 53 4.50 2.82 5.29
CA GLU A 53 3.96 3.68 6.35
C GLU A 53 4.76 4.98 6.46
N GLY A 54 6.09 4.93 6.32
CA GLY A 54 6.92 6.14 6.31
C GLY A 54 6.69 7.04 5.09
N LEU A 55 6.14 6.50 4.00
CA LEU A 55 5.84 7.23 2.76
C LEU A 55 4.43 7.86 2.78
N ILE A 56 3.49 7.26 3.51
CA ILE A 56 2.11 7.73 3.64
C ILE A 56 2.00 8.60 4.90
N THR A 57 1.45 9.81 4.76
CA THR A 57 1.24 10.70 5.90
C THR A 57 -0.22 10.80 6.28
N GLU A 58 -0.52 11.28 7.48
CA GLU A 58 -1.89 11.56 7.94
C GLU A 58 -2.68 12.48 6.99
N LYS A 59 -1.99 13.25 6.14
CA LYS A 59 -2.59 14.14 5.14
C LYS A 59 -3.10 13.42 3.90
N ASP A 60 -2.60 12.22 3.64
CA ASP A 60 -3.03 11.38 2.52
C ASP A 60 -4.34 10.63 2.86
N PHE A 61 -4.74 10.64 4.14
CA PHE A 61 -6.02 10.10 4.59
C PHE A 61 -7.18 11.07 4.32
N PRO A 62 -8.39 10.56 4.04
CA PRO A 62 -8.74 9.14 3.99
C PRO A 62 -8.34 8.48 2.66
N LEU A 63 -7.75 7.29 2.75
CA LEU A 63 -7.45 6.45 1.59
C LEU A 63 -8.77 5.87 1.09
N LYS A 64 -9.14 6.21 -0.14
CA LYS A 64 -10.49 5.93 -0.68
C LYS A 64 -10.67 4.48 -1.10
N ASP A 65 -9.62 3.87 -1.62
CA ASP A 65 -9.64 2.54 -2.23
C ASP A 65 -8.20 2.02 -2.36
N ALA A 66 -8.05 0.70 -2.56
CA ALA A 66 -6.75 0.05 -2.64
C ALA A 66 -5.90 0.58 -3.83
N LYS A 67 -6.56 1.02 -4.91
CA LYS A 67 -5.90 1.61 -6.07
C LYS A 67 -5.20 2.90 -5.70
N TYR A 68 -5.87 3.77 -4.97
CA TYR A 68 -5.28 5.02 -4.47
C TYR A 68 -4.05 4.77 -3.60
N VAL A 69 -4.09 3.76 -2.73
CA VAL A 69 -2.92 3.38 -1.91
C VAL A 69 -1.78 2.90 -2.80
N ALA A 70 -2.07 2.04 -3.79
CA ALA A 70 -1.07 1.52 -4.70
C ALA A 70 -0.41 2.63 -5.53
N ASP A 71 -1.19 3.55 -6.11
CA ASP A 71 -0.68 4.71 -6.84
C ASP A 71 0.24 5.57 -5.95
N LEU A 72 -0.19 5.85 -4.72
CA LEU A 72 0.57 6.67 -3.78
C LEU A 72 1.90 6.02 -3.41
N LEU A 73 1.91 4.71 -3.16
CA LEU A 73 3.14 3.97 -2.87
C LEU A 73 4.08 3.90 -4.08
N ILE A 74 3.57 3.66 -5.28
CA ILE A 74 4.38 3.65 -6.50
C ILE A 74 5.00 5.04 -6.75
N GLU A 75 4.20 6.10 -6.64
CA GLU A 75 4.64 7.48 -6.84
C GLU A 75 5.71 7.88 -5.81
N ARG A 76 5.50 7.54 -4.53
CA ARG A 76 6.43 7.86 -3.44
C ARG A 76 7.71 7.02 -3.46
N ALA A 77 7.61 5.76 -3.87
CA ALA A 77 8.77 4.88 -4.06
C ALA A 77 9.57 5.24 -5.34
N GLY A 78 9.03 6.10 -6.20
CA GLY A 78 9.72 6.63 -7.37
C GLY A 78 9.87 5.61 -8.52
N LEU A 79 8.97 4.63 -8.61
CA LEU A 79 8.94 3.66 -9.72
C LEU A 79 8.15 4.15 -10.93
#